data_AF-A0ABD2CQ47-F1
#
_entry.id   AF-A0ABD2CQ47-F1
#
_cell.length_a   1.000
_cell.length_b   1.000
_cell.length_c   1.000
_cell.angle_alpha   90.00
_cell.angle_beta   90.00
_cell.angle_gamma   90.00
#
_symmetry.space_group_name_H-M   'P 1'
#
loop_
_entity.id
_entity.type
_entity.pdbx_description
1 polymer ?
#
loop_
_entity_poly.entity_id
_entity_poly.type
_entity_poly.pdbx_seq_one_letter_code
_entity_poly.pdbx_strand_id
1 'polypeptide(L)'
;MAINAAKAVLKKGKTVLFMCDFQERFAKAMFEFDKVIENSVKLVNSMKLLKVPMIVTEQNPKALGKTVPQLDISSAKGPFEKTQFSMCTDEVNEALSSICCGTYPESVILIGLETHVCVENTAIDLKMSGYEVHVVADCCMSRTQEDRLLALQRMQAMGCHISTSETVIFKLLGDAKHEEFKNIQKLIKTPTLYTGLVPVSKI
;
A
#
# COMPACT_ATOMS: atom_id res chain seq x y z
N MET A 1 -22.17 1.74 10.42
CA MET A 1 -21.73 3.15 10.51
C MET A 1 -21.56 3.68 9.09
N ALA A 2 -22.09 4.85 8.77
CA ALA A 2 -21.85 5.48 7.49
C ALA A 2 -20.37 5.91 7.39
N ILE A 3 -19.72 5.62 6.25
CA ILE A 3 -18.38 6.13 5.96
C ILE A 3 -18.49 7.65 5.87
N ASN A 4 -17.86 8.39 6.78
CA ASN A 4 -17.76 9.84 6.67
C ASN A 4 -16.87 10.16 5.46
N ALA A 5 -17.43 10.77 4.41
CA ALA A 5 -16.70 11.10 3.19
C ALA A 5 -15.44 11.95 3.44
N ALA A 6 -15.43 12.79 4.50
CA ALA A 6 -14.26 13.58 4.88
C ALA A 6 -13.06 12.71 5.31
N LYS A 7 -13.30 11.48 5.79
CA LYS A 7 -12.28 10.52 6.20
C LYS A 7 -11.70 9.68 5.06
N ALA A 8 -12.28 9.77 3.85
CA ALA A 8 -11.82 9.03 2.67
C ALA A 8 -10.86 9.85 1.77
N VAL A 9 -10.49 11.05 2.22
CA VAL A 9 -9.65 12.02 1.51
C VAL A 9 -8.18 11.77 1.81
N LEU A 10 -7.38 11.57 0.76
CA LEU A 10 -5.93 11.56 0.85
C LEU A 10 -5.40 12.98 0.64
N LYS A 11 -4.56 13.47 1.54
CA LYS A 11 -4.03 14.83 1.51
C LYS A 11 -2.51 14.83 1.34
N LYS A 12 -2.00 15.63 0.41
CA LYS A 12 -0.55 15.87 0.27
C LYS A 12 0.02 16.41 1.58
N GLY A 13 1.16 15.88 2.01
CA GLY A 13 1.79 16.26 3.28
C GLY A 13 1.12 15.72 4.55
N LYS A 14 0.04 14.92 4.43
CA LYS A 14 -0.62 14.21 5.56
C LYS A 14 -0.89 12.74 5.25
N THR A 15 -0.25 12.21 4.21
CA THR A 15 -0.40 10.83 3.74
C THR A 15 0.98 10.20 3.66
N VAL A 16 1.09 8.94 4.05
CA VAL A 16 2.31 8.11 3.88
C VAL A 16 1.93 6.79 3.20
N LEU A 17 2.83 6.25 2.37
CA LEU A 17 2.72 4.89 1.82
C LEU A 17 3.47 3.90 2.69
N PHE A 18 2.81 2.83 3.10
CA PHE A 18 3.40 1.67 3.77
C PHE A 18 3.52 0.51 2.78
N MET A 19 4.74 0.01 2.62
CA MET A 19 5.10 -1.12 1.77
C MET A 19 5.46 -2.32 2.64
N CYS A 20 4.50 -3.23 2.78
CA CYS A 20 4.59 -4.37 3.68
C CYS A 20 5.23 -5.58 2.97
N ASP A 21 6.50 -5.86 3.27
CA ASP A 21 7.12 -7.18 3.08
C ASP A 21 7.07 -7.74 1.63
N PHE A 22 7.27 -6.91 0.62
CA PHE A 22 7.34 -7.33 -0.79
C PHE A 22 8.63 -8.10 -1.11
N GLN A 23 8.83 -9.27 -0.50
CA GLN A 23 10.12 -9.97 -0.54
C GLN A 23 10.20 -11.07 -1.60
N GLU A 24 11.40 -11.30 -2.11
CA GLU A 24 11.69 -12.19 -3.25
C GLU A 24 11.15 -13.62 -3.09
N ARG A 25 11.20 -14.21 -1.90
CA ARG A 25 10.79 -15.62 -1.71
C ARG A 25 9.28 -15.83 -1.78
N PHE A 26 8.47 -14.76 -1.72
CA PHE A 26 7.03 -14.86 -1.93
C PHE A 26 6.66 -15.08 -3.40
N ALA A 27 7.52 -14.71 -4.35
CA ALA A 27 7.23 -14.74 -5.78
C ALA A 27 6.77 -16.13 -6.28
N LYS A 28 7.35 -17.20 -5.73
CA LYS A 28 7.02 -18.59 -6.13
C LYS A 28 5.76 -19.13 -5.45
N ALA A 29 5.32 -18.53 -4.36
CA ALA A 29 4.23 -19.03 -3.52
C ALA A 29 2.90 -18.32 -3.78
N MET A 30 2.89 -17.25 -4.58
CA MET A 30 1.72 -16.40 -4.78
C MET A 30 1.26 -16.40 -6.24
N PHE A 31 -0.02 -16.63 -6.43
CA PHE A 31 -0.67 -16.51 -7.72
C PHE A 31 -0.63 -15.05 -8.21
N GLU A 32 -0.29 -14.83 -9.48
CA GLU A 32 -0.24 -13.50 -10.11
C GLU A 32 0.64 -12.46 -9.39
N PHE A 33 1.68 -12.92 -8.68
CA PHE A 33 2.63 -12.06 -7.98
C PHE A 33 3.18 -10.92 -8.86
N ASP A 34 3.62 -11.25 -10.08
CA ASP A 34 4.16 -10.25 -11.02
C ASP A 34 3.18 -9.14 -11.36
N LYS A 35 1.87 -9.46 -11.47
CA LYS A 35 0.84 -8.47 -11.76
C LYS A 35 0.62 -7.51 -10.59
N VAL A 36 0.64 -8.03 -9.37
CA VAL A 36 0.55 -7.22 -8.13
C VAL A 36 1.78 -6.33 -7.99
N ILE A 37 2.97 -6.86 -8.29
CA ILE A 37 4.20 -6.07 -8.31
C ILE A 37 4.12 -4.96 -9.36
N GLU A 38 3.65 -5.24 -10.59
CA GLU A 38 3.52 -4.22 -11.64
C GLU A 38 2.55 -3.10 -11.24
N ASN A 39 1.39 -3.44 -10.68
CA ASN A 39 0.45 -2.45 -10.13
C ASN A 39 1.09 -1.64 -8.99
N SER A 40 1.87 -2.29 -8.14
CA SER A 40 2.59 -1.65 -7.02
C SER A 40 3.72 -0.73 -7.50
N VAL A 41 4.46 -1.11 -8.54
CA VAL A 41 5.48 -0.26 -9.20
C VAL A 41 4.85 1.00 -9.74
N LYS A 42 3.70 0.88 -10.42
CA LYS A 42 2.93 2.04 -10.91
C LYS A 42 2.53 2.98 -9.77
N LEU A 43 2.05 2.44 -8.65
CA LEU A 43 1.68 3.23 -7.48
C LEU A 43 2.90 3.90 -6.82
N VAL A 44 3.98 3.17 -6.58
CA VAL A 44 5.21 3.67 -5.94
C VAL A 44 5.84 4.79 -6.77
N ASN A 45 5.94 4.62 -8.09
CA ASN A 45 6.46 5.65 -8.97
C ASN A 45 5.57 6.91 -8.98
N SER A 46 4.25 6.73 -8.89
CA SER A 46 3.32 7.86 -8.75
C SER A 46 3.49 8.57 -7.41
N MET A 47 3.68 7.83 -6.30
CA MET A 47 3.94 8.41 -4.98
C MET A 47 5.23 9.24 -4.96
N LYS A 48 6.28 8.78 -5.66
CA LYS A 48 7.53 9.51 -5.85
C LYS A 48 7.32 10.85 -6.55
N LEU A 49 6.61 10.86 -7.69
CA LEU A 49 6.28 12.09 -8.41
C LEU A 49 5.47 13.05 -7.53
N LEU A 50 4.49 12.52 -6.79
CA LEU A 50 3.64 13.31 -5.89
C LEU A 50 4.34 13.71 -4.57
N LYS A 51 5.58 13.27 -4.36
CA LYS A 51 6.37 13.49 -3.13
C LYS A 51 5.65 13.00 -1.87
N VAL A 52 4.93 11.89 -1.99
CA VAL A 52 4.34 11.19 -0.84
C VAL A 52 5.45 10.37 -0.18
N PRO A 53 5.71 10.55 1.12
CA PRO A 53 6.74 9.79 1.80
C PRO A 53 6.34 8.32 1.94
N MET A 54 7.34 7.44 2.06
CA MET A 54 7.14 5.99 2.04
C MET A 54 7.94 5.31 3.16
N ILE A 55 7.37 4.25 3.75
CA ILE A 55 8.02 3.34 4.70
C ILE A 55 7.97 1.92 4.14
N VAL A 56 9.06 1.19 4.27
CA VAL A 56 9.21 -0.20 3.81
C VAL A 56 9.61 -1.09 4.98
N THR A 57 9.01 -2.26 5.09
CA THR A 57 9.44 -3.32 6.03
C THR A 57 9.83 -4.60 5.28
N GLU A 58 10.66 -5.40 5.93
CA GLU A 58 10.99 -6.76 5.52
C GLU A 58 10.80 -7.72 6.69
N GLN A 59 9.97 -8.75 6.50
CA GLN A 59 9.77 -9.82 7.46
C GLN A 59 10.95 -10.80 7.38
N ASN A 60 11.72 -10.97 8.45
CA ASN A 60 12.82 -11.94 8.54
C ASN A 60 13.61 -12.12 7.22
N PRO A 61 14.30 -11.08 6.71
CA PRO A 61 14.88 -11.10 5.37
C PRO A 61 15.94 -12.18 5.17
N LYS A 62 16.58 -12.66 6.24
CA LYS A 62 17.45 -13.86 6.20
C LYS A 62 16.71 -15.09 5.66
N ALA A 63 15.44 -15.25 6.03
CA ALA A 63 14.60 -16.36 5.63
C ALA A 63 13.72 -16.08 4.42
N LEU A 64 13.36 -14.82 4.14
CA LEU A 64 12.39 -14.45 3.08
C LEU A 64 13.01 -13.67 1.91
N GLY A 65 14.29 -13.34 1.97
CA GLY A 65 14.96 -12.51 0.97
C GLY A 65 14.70 -11.02 1.19
N LYS A 66 15.22 -10.20 0.28
CA LYS A 66 15.04 -8.75 0.31
C LYS A 66 13.77 -8.34 -0.42
N THR A 67 13.41 -7.07 -0.29
CA THR A 67 12.39 -6.42 -1.12
C THR A 67 12.71 -6.63 -2.59
N VAL A 68 11.70 -6.95 -3.40
CA VAL A 68 11.87 -7.23 -4.82
C VAL A 68 12.46 -6.03 -5.57
N PRO A 69 13.44 -6.23 -6.47
CA PRO A 69 14.18 -5.14 -7.10
C PRO A 69 13.33 -4.28 -8.05
N GLN A 70 12.16 -4.77 -8.47
CA GLN A 70 11.21 -4.02 -9.29
C GLN A 70 10.66 -2.79 -8.54
N LEU A 71 10.54 -2.87 -7.22
CA LEU A 71 10.06 -1.77 -6.39
C LEU A 71 11.25 -0.87 -6.03
N ASP A 72 11.31 0.31 -6.64
CA ASP A 72 12.34 1.29 -6.33
C ASP A 72 12.05 1.97 -4.97
N ILE A 73 12.68 1.45 -3.93
CA ILE A 73 12.57 1.93 -2.54
C ILE A 73 13.61 2.99 -2.15
N SER A 74 14.39 3.52 -3.11
CA SER A 74 15.51 4.44 -2.84
C SER A 74 15.15 5.70 -2.05
N SER A 75 13.89 6.16 -2.12
CA SER A 75 13.40 7.35 -1.40
C SER A 75 12.55 7.01 -0.18
N ALA A 76 12.41 5.73 0.17
CA ALA A 76 11.65 5.28 1.32
C ALA A 76 12.51 5.30 2.60
N LYS A 77 11.85 5.37 3.76
CA LYS A 77 12.47 5.02 5.05
C LYS A 77 12.45 3.50 5.21
N GLY A 78 13.56 2.93 5.65
CA GLY A 78 13.77 1.48 5.71
C GLY A 78 14.63 0.95 4.55
N PRO A 79 14.60 -0.36 4.26
CA PRO A 79 13.73 -1.36 4.87
C PRO A 79 13.97 -1.54 6.37
N PHE A 80 12.90 -1.57 7.14
CA PHE A 80 12.95 -1.97 8.55
C PHE A 80 12.76 -3.48 8.65
N GLU A 81 13.79 -4.18 9.12
CA GLU A 81 13.69 -5.62 9.36
C GLU A 81 12.82 -5.88 10.59
N LYS A 82 11.89 -6.85 10.48
CA LYS A 82 11.00 -7.22 11.60
C LYS A 82 10.75 -8.71 11.67
N THR A 83 10.38 -9.16 12.87
CA THR A 83 9.80 -10.49 13.11
C THR A 83 8.32 -10.41 13.51
N GLN A 84 7.88 -9.25 14.02
CA GLN A 84 6.48 -8.93 14.23
C GLN A 84 5.71 -8.88 12.90
N PHE A 85 4.49 -9.40 12.87
CA PHE A 85 3.67 -9.38 11.64
C PHE A 85 3.25 -7.97 11.25
N SER A 86 2.72 -7.18 12.19
CA SER A 86 2.41 -5.77 11.96
C SER A 86 3.67 -4.94 11.68
N MET A 87 3.58 -4.01 10.73
CA MET A 87 4.63 -3.03 10.44
C MET A 87 4.84 -2.03 11.59
N CYS A 88 3.90 -1.88 12.51
CA CYS A 88 3.95 -0.89 13.60
C CYS A 88 4.93 -1.29 14.73
N THR A 89 6.19 -1.54 14.38
CA THR A 89 7.29 -1.69 15.35
C THR A 89 7.71 -0.33 15.90
N ASP A 90 8.53 -0.32 16.95
CA ASP A 90 9.01 0.91 17.56
C ASP A 90 9.78 1.79 16.56
N GLU A 91 10.64 1.19 15.72
CA GLU A 91 11.43 1.91 14.70
C GLU A 91 10.54 2.50 13.59
N VAL A 92 9.49 1.77 13.18
CA VAL A 92 8.53 2.27 12.19
C VAL A 92 7.69 3.40 12.79
N ASN A 93 7.25 3.26 14.04
CA ASN A 93 6.48 4.31 14.74
C ASN A 93 7.33 5.57 14.96
N GLU A 94 8.62 5.42 15.28
CA GLU A 94 9.56 6.53 15.36
C GLU A 94 9.69 7.24 14.00
N ALA A 95 9.89 6.48 12.92
CA ALA A 95 9.94 7.03 11.57
C ALA A 95 8.63 7.74 11.17
N LEU A 96 7.48 7.19 11.57
CA LEU A 96 6.15 7.71 11.28
C LEU A 96 5.89 9.08 11.94
N SER A 97 6.47 9.32 13.12
CA SER A 97 6.19 10.51 13.95
C SER A 97 6.51 11.86 13.28
N SER A 98 7.45 11.86 12.33
CA SER A 98 7.96 13.06 11.67
C SER A 98 7.93 12.99 10.14
N ILE A 99 7.39 11.91 9.58
CA ILE A 99 7.51 11.61 8.14
C ILE A 99 6.79 12.63 7.24
N CYS A 100 5.73 13.24 7.75
CA CYS A 100 4.94 14.23 7.05
C CYS A 100 5.34 15.65 7.50
N CYS A 101 6.51 16.09 7.04
CA CYS A 101 7.06 17.43 7.34
C CYS A 101 7.21 17.71 8.84
N GLY A 102 7.72 16.74 9.60
CA GLY A 102 7.89 16.86 11.06
C GLY A 102 6.61 16.59 11.86
N THR A 103 5.58 16.02 11.22
CA THR A 103 4.32 15.66 11.89
C THR A 103 3.88 14.24 11.53
N TYR A 104 3.00 13.68 12.36
CA TYR A 104 2.29 12.43 12.07
C TYR A 104 1.39 12.59 10.83
N PRO A 105 1.25 11.54 10.00
CA PRO A 105 0.26 11.51 8.93
C PRO A 105 -1.16 11.42 9.52
N GLU A 106 -2.15 11.85 8.74
CA GLU A 106 -3.57 11.57 9.02
C GLU A 106 -4.00 10.24 8.40
N SER A 107 -3.37 9.87 7.27
CA SER A 107 -3.74 8.69 6.49
C SER A 107 -2.53 7.85 6.06
N VAL A 108 -2.76 6.55 5.99
CA VAL A 108 -1.78 5.56 5.53
C VAL A 108 -2.36 4.82 4.33
N ILE A 109 -1.63 4.86 3.21
CA ILE A 109 -1.87 3.97 2.08
C ILE A 109 -1.11 2.69 2.39
N LEU A 110 -1.79 1.55 2.43
CA LEU A 110 -1.20 0.27 2.81
C LEU A 110 -1.23 -0.72 1.64
N ILE A 111 -0.05 -1.19 1.25
CA ILE A 111 0.16 -2.19 0.20
C ILE A 111 1.10 -3.29 0.70
N GLY A 112 1.06 -4.48 0.09
CA GLY A 112 2.03 -5.54 0.40
C GLY A 112 1.44 -6.90 0.75
N LEU A 113 2.24 -7.67 1.46
CA LEU A 113 2.12 -9.11 1.64
C LEU A 113 2.31 -9.51 3.12
N GLU A 114 1.72 -10.59 3.62
CA GLU A 114 0.51 -11.24 3.09
C GLU A 114 -0.73 -10.45 3.54
N THR A 115 -1.77 -10.39 2.68
CA THR A 115 -2.97 -9.57 2.94
C THR A 115 -3.65 -9.89 4.26
N HIS A 116 -3.75 -11.18 4.60
CA HIS A 116 -4.41 -11.69 5.80
C HIS A 116 -3.50 -11.79 7.04
N VAL A 117 -2.21 -11.47 6.90
CA VAL A 117 -1.23 -11.56 8.00
C VAL A 117 -0.66 -10.18 8.28
N CYS A 118 0.46 -9.83 7.65
CA CYS A 118 1.17 -8.60 7.97
C CYS A 118 0.35 -7.36 7.61
N VAL A 119 -0.34 -7.36 6.46
CA VAL A 119 -1.18 -6.23 6.04
C VAL A 119 -2.39 -6.06 6.98
N GLU A 120 -3.13 -7.12 7.28
CA GLU A 120 -4.30 -7.03 8.17
C GLU A 120 -3.91 -6.64 9.60
N ASN A 121 -2.86 -7.23 10.18
CA ASN A 121 -2.40 -6.84 11.52
C ASN A 121 -1.90 -5.38 11.55
N THR A 122 -1.21 -4.93 10.50
CA THR A 122 -0.82 -3.52 10.37
C THR A 122 -2.04 -2.61 10.29
N ALA A 123 -3.05 -2.97 9.50
CA ALA A 123 -4.28 -2.19 9.39
C ALA A 123 -5.00 -2.08 10.74
N ILE A 124 -5.07 -3.16 11.52
CA ILE A 124 -5.65 -3.17 12.87
C ILE A 124 -4.94 -2.17 13.78
N ASP A 125 -3.61 -2.25 13.89
CA ASP A 125 -2.82 -1.37 14.76
C ASP A 125 -2.94 0.11 14.36
N LEU A 126 -2.91 0.39 13.06
CA LEU A 126 -3.10 1.74 12.53
C LEU A 126 -4.51 2.28 12.83
N LYS A 127 -5.56 1.46 12.67
CA LYS A 127 -6.93 1.86 13.01
C LYS A 127 -7.10 2.08 14.51
N MET A 128 -6.50 1.24 15.35
CA MET A 128 -6.51 1.41 16.81
C MET A 128 -5.79 2.70 17.24
N SER A 129 -4.77 3.10 16.49
CA SER A 129 -4.03 4.36 16.68
C SER A 129 -4.70 5.57 16.02
N GLY A 130 -5.89 5.40 15.43
CA GLY A 130 -6.72 6.49 14.92
C GLY A 130 -6.40 6.97 13.50
N TYR A 131 -5.50 6.29 12.78
CA TYR A 131 -5.20 6.63 11.38
C TYR A 131 -6.36 6.26 10.44
N GLU A 132 -6.48 6.99 9.34
CA GLU A 132 -7.30 6.58 8.20
C GLU A 132 -6.48 5.66 7.29
N VAL A 133 -6.93 4.41 7.12
CA VAL A 133 -6.15 3.38 6.40
C VAL A 133 -6.80 3.10 5.05
N HIS A 134 -6.01 3.25 3.99
CA HIS A 134 -6.39 2.96 2.61
C HIS A 134 -5.66 1.71 2.13
N VAL A 135 -6.31 0.56 2.19
CA VAL A 135 -5.73 -0.70 1.71
C VAL A 135 -5.93 -0.79 0.21
N VAL A 136 -4.83 -0.91 -0.54
CA VAL A 136 -4.88 -0.91 -2.02
C VAL A 136 -4.94 -2.36 -2.51
N ALA A 137 -6.16 -2.84 -2.78
CA ALA A 137 -6.43 -4.25 -2.97
C ALA A 137 -5.67 -4.87 -4.14
N ASP A 138 -5.50 -4.14 -5.25
CA ASP A 138 -4.75 -4.57 -6.45
C ASP A 138 -3.22 -4.52 -6.27
N CYS A 139 -2.76 -4.05 -5.11
CA CYS A 139 -1.36 -4.06 -4.64
C CYS A 139 -1.18 -4.92 -3.37
N CYS A 140 -2.15 -5.74 -2.99
CA CYS A 140 -2.07 -6.67 -1.87
C CYS A 140 -2.29 -8.11 -2.34
N MET A 141 -1.55 -9.08 -1.80
CA MET A 141 -1.71 -10.50 -2.15
C MET A 141 -1.51 -11.44 -0.96
N SER A 142 -2.14 -12.62 -1.03
CA SER A 142 -1.92 -13.77 -0.14
C SER A 142 -1.69 -15.02 -1.00
N ARG A 143 -1.29 -16.14 -0.39
CA ARG A 143 -1.12 -17.40 -1.12
C ARG A 143 -2.40 -17.96 -1.73
N THR A 144 -3.55 -17.67 -1.11
CA THR A 144 -4.87 -18.07 -1.59
C THR A 144 -5.77 -16.84 -1.81
N GLN A 145 -6.76 -16.96 -2.69
CA GLN A 145 -7.75 -15.89 -2.89
C GLN A 145 -8.74 -15.85 -1.71
N GLU A 146 -9.04 -16.98 -1.10
CA GLU A 146 -9.87 -17.07 0.11
C GLU A 146 -9.30 -16.23 1.24
N ASP A 147 -8.01 -16.41 1.57
CA ASP A 147 -7.35 -15.63 2.60
C ASP A 147 -7.34 -14.14 2.24
N ARG A 148 -6.99 -13.81 1.00
CA ARG A 148 -6.91 -12.43 0.52
C ARG A 148 -8.26 -11.72 0.57
N LEU A 149 -9.30 -12.28 -0.03
CA LEU A 149 -10.61 -11.64 -0.17
C LEU A 149 -11.32 -11.52 1.18
N LEU A 150 -11.24 -12.56 2.03
CA LEU A 150 -11.82 -12.50 3.37
C LEU A 150 -11.09 -11.47 4.25
N ALA A 151 -9.77 -11.32 4.12
CA ALA A 151 -9.02 -10.26 4.82
C ALA A 151 -9.42 -8.85 4.36
N LEU A 152 -9.55 -8.63 3.04
CA LEU A 152 -10.04 -7.35 2.50
C LEU A 152 -11.44 -7.02 3.03
N GLN A 153 -12.34 -8.00 3.09
CA GLN A 153 -13.68 -7.84 3.64
C GLN A 153 -13.64 -7.48 5.14
N ARG A 154 -12.80 -8.16 5.94
CA ARG A 154 -12.62 -7.84 7.37
C ARG A 154 -12.06 -6.44 7.55
N MET A 155 -11.01 -6.06 6.83
CA MET A 155 -10.44 -4.71 6.88
C MET A 155 -11.47 -3.65 6.52
N GLN A 156 -12.32 -3.89 5.52
CA GLN A 156 -13.45 -3.01 5.20
C GLN A 156 -14.42 -2.88 6.38
N ALA A 157 -14.82 -4.01 6.99
CA ALA A 157 -15.73 -4.03 8.13
C ALA A 157 -15.16 -3.31 9.37
N MET A 158 -13.84 -3.31 9.53
CA MET A 158 -13.10 -2.56 10.57
C MET A 158 -12.93 -1.06 10.25
N GLY A 159 -13.46 -0.59 9.11
CA GLY A 159 -13.43 0.82 8.72
C GLY A 159 -12.18 1.25 7.95
N CYS A 160 -11.44 0.33 7.34
CA CYS A 160 -10.45 0.67 6.32
C CYS A 160 -11.14 0.98 4.98
N HIS A 161 -10.54 1.87 4.19
CA HIS A 161 -10.97 2.13 2.82
C HIS A 161 -10.29 1.14 1.89
N ILE A 162 -11.04 0.20 1.33
CA ILE A 162 -10.53 -0.69 0.28
C ILE A 162 -10.55 0.08 -1.05
N SER A 163 -9.39 0.24 -1.67
CA SER A 163 -9.17 1.07 -2.86
C SER A 163 -8.41 0.30 -3.94
N THR A 164 -8.23 0.93 -5.11
CA THR A 164 -7.29 0.50 -6.15
C THR A 164 -6.16 1.51 -6.33
N SER A 165 -5.06 1.06 -6.96
CA SER A 165 -3.87 1.87 -7.24
C SER A 165 -4.23 3.16 -7.98
N GLU A 166 -4.99 3.08 -9.07
CA GLU A 166 -5.43 4.25 -9.83
C GLU A 166 -6.35 5.16 -9.03
N THR A 167 -7.25 4.62 -8.21
CA THR A 167 -8.11 5.43 -7.32
C THR A 167 -7.26 6.27 -6.36
N VAL A 168 -6.22 5.68 -5.76
CA VAL A 168 -5.30 6.40 -4.86
C VAL A 168 -4.55 7.50 -5.61
N ILE A 169 -4.01 7.18 -6.78
CA ILE A 169 -3.26 8.12 -7.62
C ILE A 169 -4.12 9.34 -7.98
N PHE A 170 -5.34 9.11 -8.47
CA PHE A 170 -6.23 10.19 -8.88
C PHE A 170 -6.78 11.00 -7.69
N LYS A 171 -7.01 10.36 -6.54
CA LYS A 171 -7.39 11.08 -5.31
C LYS A 171 -6.32 12.07 -4.87
N LEU A 172 -5.05 11.69 -4.95
CA LEU A 172 -3.93 12.57 -4.59
C LEU A 172 -3.66 13.66 -5.63
N LEU A 173 -3.88 13.37 -6.92
CA LEU A 173 -3.79 14.36 -7.98
C LEU A 173 -4.84 15.47 -7.81
N GLY A 174 -6.10 15.08 -7.58
CA GLY A 174 -7.25 15.98 -7.40
C GLY A 174 -7.71 16.75 -8.65
N ASP A 175 -6.78 17.15 -9.53
CA ASP A 175 -7.07 17.93 -10.75
C ASP A 175 -6.15 17.50 -11.91
N ALA A 176 -6.68 17.45 -13.12
CA ALA A 176 -5.91 17.21 -14.36
C ALA A 176 -4.94 18.37 -14.69
N LYS A 177 -5.11 19.53 -14.06
CA LYS A 177 -4.17 20.68 -14.13
C LYS A 177 -2.97 20.54 -13.20
N HIS A 178 -2.90 19.51 -12.35
CA HIS A 178 -1.78 19.29 -11.45
C HIS A 178 -0.46 19.17 -12.25
N GLU A 179 0.63 19.75 -11.74
CA GLU A 179 1.93 19.82 -12.42
C GLU A 179 2.44 18.43 -12.87
N GLU A 180 2.29 17.42 -12.01
CA GLU A 180 2.69 16.04 -12.29
C GLU A 180 1.70 15.23 -13.14
N PHE A 181 0.53 15.78 -13.51
CA PHE A 181 -0.50 15.00 -14.21
C PHE A 181 0.02 14.33 -15.48
N LYS A 182 0.78 15.06 -16.31
CA LYS A 182 1.35 14.52 -17.56
C LYS A 182 2.38 13.42 -17.32
N ASN A 183 3.12 13.47 -16.22
CA ASN A 183 4.11 12.45 -15.88
C ASN A 183 3.40 11.18 -15.37
N ILE A 184 2.41 11.35 -14.49
CA ILE A 184 1.60 10.25 -13.96
C ILE A 184 0.75 9.61 -15.06
N GLN A 185 0.19 10.40 -15.99
CA GLN A 185 -0.57 9.90 -17.13
C GLN A 185 0.21 8.86 -17.95
N LYS A 186 1.54 9.03 -18.08
CA LYS A 186 2.40 8.05 -18.77
C LYS A 186 2.46 6.72 -18.04
N LEU A 187 2.38 6.72 -16.70
CA LEU A 187 2.40 5.52 -15.86
C LEU A 187 1.06 4.77 -15.89
N ILE A 188 -0.05 5.50 -15.93
CA ILE A 188 -1.41 4.92 -15.93
C ILE A 188 -1.99 4.69 -17.34
N LYS A 189 -1.22 4.96 -18.39
CA LYS A 189 -1.65 4.67 -19.78
C LYS A 189 -1.89 3.18 -19.98
N THR A 190 -1.11 2.35 -19.29
CA THR A 190 -1.38 0.91 -19.19
C THR A 190 -2.39 0.70 -18.04
N PRO A 191 -3.59 0.15 -18.34
CA PRO A 191 -4.58 -0.14 -17.32
C PRO A 191 -4.00 -1.06 -16.24
N THR A 192 -4.47 -0.90 -15.00
CA THR A 192 -4.17 -1.84 -13.91
C THR A 192 -4.43 -3.28 -14.34
N LEU A 193 -3.49 -4.17 -14.04
CA LEU A 193 -3.61 -5.59 -14.36
C LEU A 193 -4.61 -6.27 -13.43
N TYR A 194 -5.40 -7.19 -13.99
CA TYR A 194 -6.31 -8.04 -13.23
C TYR A 194 -5.52 -8.97 -12.31
N THR A 195 -5.82 -8.90 -11.01
CA THR A 195 -5.17 -9.71 -9.96
C THR A 195 -6.13 -10.74 -9.34
N GLY A 196 -7.25 -11.05 -10.00
CA GLY A 196 -8.27 -11.97 -9.47
C GLY A 196 -9.23 -11.39 -8.42
N LEU A 197 -9.27 -10.07 -8.25
CA LEU A 197 -10.24 -9.39 -7.36
C LEU A 197 -11.68 -9.44 -7.89
N VAL A 198 -11.84 -9.58 -9.20
CA VAL A 198 -13.13 -9.70 -9.88
C VAL A 198 -13.00 -10.70 -11.03
N PRO A 199 -14.10 -11.36 -11.45
CA PRO A 199 -14.10 -12.13 -12.69
C PRO A 199 -13.68 -11.26 -13.87
N VAL A 200 -12.87 -11.82 -14.78
CA VAL A 200 -12.44 -11.10 -15.98
C VAL A 200 -13.65 -10.90 -16.90
N SER A 201 -14.08 -9.64 -17.03
CA SER A 201 -15.09 -9.20 -17.98
C SER A 201 -14.50 -8.05 -18.80
N LYS A 202 -14.67 -8.08 -20.13
CA LYS A 202 -14.36 -6.91 -20.97
C LYS A 202 -15.42 -5.85 -20.68
N ILE A 203 -15.01 -4.74 -20.06
CA ILE A 203 -15.78 -3.49 -20.02
C ILE A 203 -15.39 -2.69 -21.26
#